data_AF-A0AAV6AZI3-F1
#
_entry.id   AF-A0AAV6AZI3-F1
#
_cell.length_a   1.000
_cell.length_b   1.000
_cell.length_c   1.000
_cell.angle_alpha   90.00
_cell.angle_beta   90.00
_cell.angle_gamma   90.00
#
_symmetry.space_group_name_H-M   'P 1'
#
loop_
_entity.id
_entity.type
_entity.pdbx_description
1 polymer ?
#
loop_
_entity_poly.entity_id
_entity_poly.type
_entity_poly.pdbx_seq_one_letter_code
_entity_poly.pdbx_strand_id
1 'polypeptide(L)'
;MAASATPVIELWNDILTNRLVYSLTDGTNFSFGAMKLYQASKLSFRWYPLKSPSGFISAQNPFLQVAVAGLTLDIAVGPRAGVEGILARNNAWTDSGQGYLECVLNLNTVELNGAIAGSDSFNTWLEIQMTENGNTRPVYQESINLLSIVIGPTGAVSLPTAAAEYLTAAQQRAEFVRFYDNPPGSTIEMVSFDGTKTRLSCGVNNDGSAADNTSI
;
A
#
# COMPACT_ATOMS: atom_id res chain seq x y z
N MET A 1 4.71 16.91 12.13
CA MET A 1 4.35 15.97 11.04
C MET A 1 3.06 16.47 10.42
N ALA A 2 3.09 16.95 9.19
CA ALA A 2 1.86 17.27 8.46
C ALA A 2 1.15 15.95 8.15
N ALA A 3 -0.13 15.84 8.49
CA ALA A 3 -0.96 14.73 8.03
C ALA A 3 -0.88 14.73 6.49
N SER A 4 -0.29 13.70 5.91
CA SER A 4 -0.39 13.45 4.48
C SER A 4 -1.88 13.34 4.19
N ALA A 5 -2.44 14.33 3.49
CA ALA A 5 -3.83 14.31 3.08
C ALA A 5 -4.02 13.03 2.24
N THR A 6 -4.93 12.16 2.68
CA THR A 6 -5.28 10.97 1.90
C THR A 6 -5.69 11.43 0.50
N PRO A 7 -5.03 10.94 -0.56
CA PRO A 7 -5.36 11.37 -1.92
C PRO A 7 -6.84 11.06 -2.18
N VAL A 8 -7.57 12.07 -2.66
CA VAL A 8 -8.99 11.96 -3.01
C VAL A 8 -9.09 11.62 -4.48
N ILE A 9 -9.86 10.58 -4.79
CA ILE A 9 -10.11 10.13 -6.16
C ILE A 9 -11.40 10.79 -6.63
N GLU A 10 -11.28 11.61 -7.68
CA GLU A 10 -12.42 12.29 -8.28
C GLU A 10 -12.97 11.45 -9.44
N LEU A 11 -14.26 11.18 -9.38
CA LEU A 11 -15.00 10.34 -10.32
C LEU A 11 -16.02 11.21 -11.02
N TRP A 12 -15.76 11.56 -12.27
CA TRP A 12 -16.66 12.38 -13.07
C TRP A 12 -17.54 11.47 -13.91
N ASN A 13 -18.84 11.40 -13.63
CA ASN A 13 -19.74 10.46 -14.30
C ASN A 13 -20.67 11.15 -15.28
N ASP A 14 -20.53 10.88 -16.57
CA ASP A 14 -21.54 11.26 -17.53
C ASP A 14 -22.76 10.35 -17.39
N ILE A 15 -23.80 10.85 -16.71
CA ILE A 15 -24.99 10.08 -16.34
C ILE A 15 -25.86 9.69 -17.53
N LEU A 16 -25.65 10.32 -18.70
CA LEU A 16 -26.34 9.96 -19.95
C LEU A 16 -25.71 8.72 -20.60
N THR A 17 -24.37 8.67 -20.60
CA THR A 17 -23.61 7.58 -21.24
C THR A 17 -23.20 6.49 -20.24
N ASN A 18 -23.45 6.69 -18.94
CA ASN A 18 -23.15 5.77 -17.84
C ASN A 18 -21.67 5.41 -17.78
N ARG A 19 -20.82 6.43 -17.84
CA ARG A 19 -19.39 6.26 -17.99
C ARG A 19 -18.62 7.29 -17.16
N LEU A 20 -17.61 6.81 -16.46
CA LEU A 20 -16.64 7.69 -15.79
C LEU A 20 -15.62 8.27 -16.78
N VAL A 21 -15.31 9.55 -16.58
CA VAL A 21 -14.31 10.32 -17.32
C VAL A 21 -13.33 11.00 -16.36
N TYR A 22 -12.21 11.51 -16.86
CA TYR A 22 -11.17 12.09 -16.00
C TYR A 22 -11.51 13.46 -15.42
N SER A 23 -12.26 14.30 -16.14
CA SER A 23 -12.66 15.62 -15.64
C SER A 23 -13.82 16.22 -16.43
N LEU A 24 -14.30 17.39 -15.98
CA LEU A 24 -15.23 18.25 -16.73
C LEU A 24 -14.76 18.62 -18.13
N THR A 25 -13.46 18.64 -18.37
CA THR A 25 -12.85 19.07 -19.65
C THR A 25 -12.20 17.93 -20.43
N ASP A 26 -12.11 16.73 -19.84
CA ASP A 26 -11.51 15.55 -20.45
C ASP A 26 -12.49 14.38 -20.43
N GLY A 27 -13.07 14.11 -21.60
CA GLY A 27 -14.02 13.01 -21.83
C GLY A 27 -13.38 11.64 -22.04
N THR A 28 -12.07 11.51 -21.86
CA THR A 28 -11.37 10.22 -21.88
C THR A 28 -11.87 9.33 -20.74
N ASN A 29 -12.03 8.04 -21.00
CA ASN A 29 -12.50 7.08 -20.01
C ASN A 29 -11.57 7.08 -18.79
N PHE A 30 -12.15 7.27 -17.61
CA PHE A 30 -11.43 7.09 -16.36
C PHE A 30 -10.91 5.65 -16.27
N SER A 31 -9.70 5.50 -15.75
CA SER A 31 -9.15 4.21 -15.34
C SER A 31 -8.29 4.42 -14.10
N PHE A 32 -8.25 3.42 -13.22
CA PHE A 32 -7.28 3.39 -12.14
C PHE A 32 -5.84 3.29 -12.65
N GLY A 33 -5.64 2.81 -13.89
CA GLY A 33 -4.36 2.83 -14.57
C GLY A 33 -3.24 2.20 -13.75
N ALA A 34 -2.18 2.96 -13.47
CA ALA A 34 -1.02 2.53 -12.70
C ALA A 34 -1.13 2.80 -11.18
N MET A 35 -2.31 3.21 -10.70
CA MET A 35 -2.51 3.51 -9.28
C MET A 35 -2.32 2.25 -8.44
N LYS A 36 -1.37 2.30 -7.50
CA LYS A 36 -1.12 1.19 -6.58
C LYS A 36 -2.15 1.24 -5.45
N LEU A 37 -2.97 0.21 -5.39
CA LEU A 37 -3.90 -0.02 -4.28
C LEU A 37 -3.25 -0.96 -3.28
N TYR A 38 -3.32 -0.62 -2.00
CA TYR A 38 -2.78 -1.43 -0.92
C TYR A 38 -3.90 -1.92 -0.03
N GLN A 39 -3.78 -3.16 0.46
CA GLN A 39 -4.63 -3.66 1.53
C GLN A 39 -4.51 -2.74 2.77
N ALA A 40 -5.52 -2.77 3.62
CA ALA A 40 -5.63 -1.94 4.81
C ALA A 40 -5.63 -0.41 4.58
N SER A 41 -5.73 0.05 3.32
CA SER A 41 -5.85 1.46 2.96
C SER A 41 -7.31 1.94 3.04
N LYS A 42 -7.47 3.27 3.08
CA LYS A 42 -8.75 3.94 2.88
C LYS A 42 -8.69 4.73 1.59
N LEU A 43 -9.66 4.51 0.70
CA LEU A 43 -9.80 5.27 -0.54
C LEU A 43 -10.93 6.27 -0.37
N SER A 44 -10.59 7.56 -0.45
CA SER A 44 -11.58 8.64 -0.41
C SER A 44 -12.02 8.96 -1.82
N PHE A 45 -13.33 9.00 -2.05
CA PHE A 45 -13.93 9.27 -3.36
C PHE A 45 -14.78 10.52 -3.31
N ARG A 46 -14.75 11.29 -4.40
CA ARG A 46 -15.73 12.32 -4.73
C ARG A 46 -16.32 12.01 -6.07
N TRP A 47 -17.63 11.97 -6.17
CA TRP A 47 -18.35 11.63 -7.38
C TRP A 47 -19.17 12.81 -7.87
N TYR A 48 -18.90 13.22 -9.10
CA TYR A 48 -19.49 14.38 -9.75
C TYR A 48 -20.40 13.90 -10.88
N PRO A 49 -21.73 14.04 -10.75
CA PRO A 49 -22.63 13.77 -11.87
C PRO A 49 -22.48 14.86 -12.93
N LEU A 50 -22.26 14.42 -14.14
CA LEU A 50 -22.12 15.24 -15.34
C LEU A 50 -23.18 14.84 -16.35
N LYS A 51 -23.51 15.78 -17.24
CA LYS A 51 -24.35 15.56 -18.40
C LYS A 51 -23.64 16.10 -19.62
N SER A 52 -23.40 15.24 -20.61
CA SER A 52 -23.06 15.70 -21.95
C SER A 52 -24.24 16.52 -22.51
N PRO A 53 -24.02 17.77 -22.93
CA PRO A 53 -25.10 18.61 -23.41
C PRO A 53 -25.67 18.05 -24.72
N SER A 54 -26.99 18.18 -24.90
CA SER A 54 -27.62 17.91 -26.18
C SER A 54 -27.23 19.02 -27.16
N GLY A 55 -26.20 18.77 -27.97
CA GLY A 55 -25.62 19.74 -28.91
C GLY A 55 -24.20 20.16 -28.53
N PHE A 56 -23.42 20.61 -29.53
CA PHE A 56 -22.03 21.05 -29.34
C PHE A 56 -22.00 22.36 -28.52
N ILE A 57 -21.56 22.32 -27.26
CA ILE A 57 -21.37 23.54 -26.45
C ILE A 57 -19.98 24.14 -26.69
N SER A 58 -18.91 23.34 -26.60
CA SER A 58 -17.59 23.55 -27.22
C SER A 58 -16.68 22.35 -26.91
N ALA A 59 -15.56 22.20 -27.61
CA ALA A 59 -14.55 21.18 -27.27
C ALA A 59 -13.86 21.44 -25.92
N GLN A 60 -13.95 22.65 -25.37
CA GLN A 60 -13.33 23.01 -24.09
C GLN A 60 -14.21 22.70 -22.88
N ASN A 61 -15.54 22.66 -23.04
CA ASN A 61 -16.48 22.32 -21.96
C ASN A 61 -17.49 21.26 -22.44
N PRO A 62 -17.04 20.00 -22.58
CA PRO A 62 -17.88 18.91 -23.09
C PRO A 62 -18.98 18.47 -22.12
N PHE A 63 -18.95 18.90 -20.86
CA PHE A 63 -19.91 18.46 -19.84
C PHE A 63 -20.47 19.61 -19.00
N LEU A 64 -21.71 19.44 -18.55
CA LEU A 64 -22.36 20.27 -17.53
C LEU A 64 -22.49 19.47 -16.24
N GLN A 65 -22.17 20.07 -15.09
CA GLN A 65 -22.42 19.45 -13.79
C GLN A 65 -23.93 19.41 -13.50
N VAL A 66 -24.40 18.31 -12.90
CA VAL A 66 -25.79 18.09 -12.54
C VAL A 66 -25.93 18.06 -11.02
N ALA A 67 -27.14 18.30 -10.50
CA ALA A 67 -27.42 18.13 -9.09
C ALA A 67 -27.34 16.64 -8.68
N VAL A 68 -26.87 16.36 -7.47
CA VAL A 68 -26.77 15.01 -6.90
C VAL A 68 -28.10 14.46 -6.35
N ALA A 69 -29.16 15.28 -6.30
CA ALA A 69 -30.43 14.91 -5.71
C ALA A 69 -31.08 13.73 -6.45
N GLY A 70 -31.50 12.71 -5.69
CA GLY A 70 -32.15 11.50 -6.24
C GLY A 70 -31.19 10.47 -6.83
N LEU A 71 -29.88 10.68 -6.71
CA LEU A 71 -28.84 9.76 -7.12
C LEU A 71 -28.26 9.06 -5.90
N THR A 72 -28.11 7.74 -5.97
CA THR A 72 -27.36 6.97 -4.99
C THR A 72 -26.27 6.16 -5.67
N LEU A 73 -25.22 5.85 -4.92
CA LEU A 73 -24.06 5.12 -5.42
C LEU A 73 -23.75 3.95 -4.51
N ASP A 74 -23.14 2.96 -5.12
CA ASP A 74 -22.58 1.81 -4.44
C ASP A 74 -21.23 1.50 -5.05
N ILE A 75 -20.22 1.32 -4.22
CA ILE A 75 -18.90 0.89 -4.64
C ILE A 75 -18.55 -0.40 -3.95
N ALA A 76 -18.11 -1.39 -4.71
CA ALA A 76 -17.75 -2.69 -4.18
C ALA A 76 -16.45 -3.20 -4.80
N VAL A 77 -15.72 -3.97 -4.01
CA VAL A 77 -14.57 -4.78 -4.42
C VAL A 77 -14.93 -6.23 -4.19
N GLY A 78 -14.75 -7.08 -5.19
CA GLY A 78 -15.12 -8.48 -5.12
C GLY A 78 -15.16 -9.16 -6.48
N PRO A 79 -15.50 -10.46 -6.53
CA PRO A 79 -15.73 -11.15 -7.79
C PRO A 79 -16.92 -10.53 -8.54
N ARG A 80 -16.97 -10.76 -9.85
CA ARG A 80 -18.06 -10.28 -10.71
C ARG A 80 -19.42 -10.75 -10.19
N ALA A 81 -20.45 -9.92 -10.36
CA ALA A 81 -21.81 -10.14 -9.86
C ALA A 81 -22.31 -11.60 -10.05
N GLY A 82 -22.81 -12.19 -8.97
CA GLY A 82 -23.36 -13.56 -8.93
C GLY A 82 -22.66 -14.51 -7.95
N VAL A 83 -21.51 -14.11 -7.39
CA VAL A 83 -20.77 -14.86 -6.37
C VAL A 83 -20.78 -14.03 -5.07
N GLU A 84 -21.23 -14.61 -3.96
CA GLU A 84 -21.48 -13.92 -2.67
C GLU A 84 -20.21 -13.38 -1.94
N GLY A 85 -19.08 -13.23 -2.63
CA GLY A 85 -17.79 -12.89 -2.04
C GLY A 85 -17.42 -11.41 -2.05
N ILE A 86 -18.30 -10.50 -1.65
CA ILE A 86 -17.95 -9.07 -1.56
C ILE A 86 -16.84 -8.88 -0.51
N LEU A 87 -15.71 -8.32 -0.95
CA LEU A 87 -14.51 -8.15 -0.13
C LEU A 87 -14.49 -6.80 0.57
N ALA A 88 -14.99 -5.75 -0.08
CA ALA A 88 -15.20 -4.44 0.53
C ALA A 88 -16.36 -3.74 -0.17
N ARG A 89 -17.16 -2.94 0.55
CA ARG A 89 -18.28 -2.20 -0.03
C ARG A 89 -18.54 -0.91 0.74
N ASN A 90 -19.00 0.12 0.03
CA ASN A 90 -19.61 1.29 0.64
C ASN A 90 -20.81 1.76 -0.22
N ASN A 91 -21.98 1.81 0.40
CA ASN A 91 -23.23 2.32 -0.19
C ASN A 91 -23.76 3.58 0.54
N ALA A 92 -23.00 4.12 1.49
CA ALA A 92 -23.34 5.29 2.28
C ALA A 92 -22.55 6.51 1.78
N TRP A 93 -23.05 7.12 0.70
CA TRP A 93 -22.49 8.34 0.12
C TRP A 93 -23.15 9.58 0.71
N THR A 94 -22.36 10.60 1.00
CA THR A 94 -22.82 11.85 1.62
C THR A 94 -22.80 12.99 0.60
N ASP A 95 -23.87 13.78 0.53
CA ASP A 95 -23.88 15.03 -0.26
C ASP A 95 -23.01 16.08 0.42
N SER A 96 -21.98 16.54 -0.29
CA SER A 96 -21.07 17.58 0.18
C SER A 96 -21.67 18.98 0.18
N GLY A 97 -22.81 19.19 -0.50
CA GLY A 97 -23.38 20.51 -0.79
C GLY A 97 -22.63 21.29 -1.88
N GLN A 98 -21.58 20.71 -2.47
CA GLN A 98 -20.74 21.30 -3.52
C GLN A 98 -20.99 20.65 -4.90
N GLY A 99 -22.12 19.97 -5.05
CA GLY A 99 -22.51 19.29 -6.29
C GLY A 99 -21.80 17.95 -6.51
N TYR A 100 -21.27 17.32 -5.46
CA TYR A 100 -20.72 15.97 -5.50
C TYR A 100 -21.12 15.14 -4.27
N LEU A 101 -21.18 13.82 -4.46
CA LEU A 101 -21.29 12.85 -3.40
C LEU A 101 -19.90 12.40 -2.96
N GLU A 102 -19.68 12.15 -1.67
CA GLU A 102 -18.41 11.63 -1.17
C GLU A 102 -18.59 10.38 -0.30
N CYS A 103 -17.60 9.50 -0.35
CA CYS A 103 -17.54 8.33 0.52
C CYS A 103 -16.08 7.92 0.78
N VAL A 104 -15.89 7.04 1.75
CA VAL A 104 -14.60 6.37 2.00
C VAL A 104 -14.79 4.87 1.88
N LEU A 105 -14.11 4.24 0.93
CA LEU A 105 -14.04 2.79 0.84
C LEU A 105 -12.89 2.29 1.72
N ASN A 106 -13.24 1.47 2.72
CA ASN A 106 -12.24 0.84 3.57
C ASN A 106 -11.77 -0.47 2.92
N LEU A 107 -10.47 -0.57 2.62
CA LEU A 107 -9.83 -1.81 2.16
C LEU A 107 -9.21 -2.59 3.34
N ASN A 108 -9.49 -2.20 4.58
CA ASN A 108 -9.20 -3.00 5.77
C ASN A 108 -10.46 -3.74 6.23
N THR A 109 -10.86 -4.78 5.50
CA THR A 109 -11.99 -5.64 5.85
C THR A 109 -11.52 -7.03 6.20
N VAL A 110 -12.30 -7.76 6.99
CA VAL A 110 -11.97 -9.15 7.36
C VAL A 110 -11.91 -10.03 6.11
N GLU A 111 -12.85 -9.81 5.19
CA GLU A 111 -13.00 -10.56 3.94
C GLU A 111 -11.82 -10.33 3.01
N LEU A 112 -11.37 -9.07 2.83
CA LEU A 112 -10.22 -8.78 1.96
C LEU A 112 -8.91 -9.28 2.57
N ASN A 113 -8.72 -9.08 3.88
CA ASN A 113 -7.54 -9.58 4.58
C ASN A 113 -7.47 -11.12 4.53
N GLY A 114 -8.63 -11.78 4.66
CA GLY A 114 -8.77 -13.22 4.50
C GLY A 114 -8.51 -13.68 3.06
N ALA A 115 -8.91 -12.92 2.05
CA ALA A 115 -8.69 -13.27 0.64
C ALA A 115 -7.23 -13.13 0.20
N ILE A 116 -6.47 -12.18 0.76
CA ILE A 116 -5.05 -12.01 0.42
C ILE A 116 -4.21 -13.13 1.06
N ALA A 117 -4.56 -13.59 2.28
CA ALA A 117 -4.05 -14.81 2.94
C ALA A 117 -2.51 -15.03 2.91
N GLY A 118 -1.70 -13.97 2.84
CA GLY A 118 -0.23 -14.07 2.75
C GLY A 118 0.36 -14.01 1.34
N SER A 119 -0.46 -13.78 0.31
CA SER A 119 0.01 -13.45 -1.04
C SER A 119 0.56 -12.01 -1.08
N ASP A 120 1.56 -11.76 -1.94
CA ASP A 120 2.09 -10.40 -2.15
C ASP A 120 1.09 -9.47 -2.83
N SER A 121 0.18 -10.04 -3.63
CA SER A 121 -0.82 -9.30 -4.37
C SER A 121 -2.07 -10.14 -4.65
N PHE A 122 -3.20 -9.47 -4.90
CA PHE A 122 -4.49 -10.12 -5.12
C PHE A 122 -5.30 -9.38 -6.20
N ASN A 123 -5.64 -10.09 -7.27
CA ASN A 123 -6.43 -9.55 -8.37
C ASN A 123 -7.92 -9.76 -8.13
N THR A 124 -8.71 -8.70 -8.29
CA THR A 124 -10.17 -8.73 -8.11
C THR A 124 -10.84 -7.63 -8.92
N TRP A 125 -12.17 -7.50 -8.85
CA TRP A 125 -12.88 -6.42 -9.53
C TRP A 125 -13.26 -5.31 -8.57
N LEU A 126 -13.21 -4.08 -9.07
CA LEU A 126 -13.87 -2.94 -8.46
C LEU A 126 -15.02 -2.54 -9.38
N GLU A 127 -16.20 -2.36 -8.79
CA GLU A 127 -17.39 -1.92 -9.49
C GLU A 127 -18.03 -0.72 -8.76
N ILE A 128 -18.53 0.23 -9.55
CA ILE A 128 -19.34 1.34 -9.07
C ILE A 128 -20.67 1.26 -9.79
N GLN A 129 -21.75 1.24 -9.01
CA GLN A 129 -23.11 1.29 -9.50
C GLN A 129 -23.74 2.62 -9.11
N MET A 130 -24.63 3.10 -9.97
CA MET A 130 -25.47 4.24 -9.71
C MET A 130 -26.93 3.81 -9.75
N THR A 131 -27.72 4.30 -8.82
CA THR A 131 -29.18 4.16 -8.84
C THR A 131 -29.80 5.53 -9.00
N GLU A 132 -30.72 5.62 -9.96
CA GLU A 132 -31.49 6.82 -10.26
C GLU A 132 -32.94 6.40 -10.47
N ASN A 133 -33.87 7.00 -9.73
CA ASN A 133 -35.30 6.66 -9.81
C ASN A 133 -35.57 5.15 -9.66
N GLY A 134 -34.82 4.46 -8.79
CA GLY A 134 -34.93 3.03 -8.55
C GLY A 134 -34.26 2.12 -9.59
N ASN A 135 -33.69 2.67 -10.65
CA ASN A 135 -32.96 1.90 -11.66
C ASN A 135 -31.46 1.88 -11.35
N THR A 136 -30.96 0.72 -10.94
CA THR A 136 -29.54 0.48 -10.67
C THR A 136 -28.81 0.04 -11.92
N ARG A 137 -27.65 0.65 -12.20
CA ARG A 137 -26.80 0.33 -13.35
C ARG A 137 -25.32 0.50 -13.02
N PRO A 138 -24.43 -0.37 -13.56
CA PRO A 138 -22.99 -0.17 -13.42
C PRO A 138 -22.56 1.06 -14.23
N VAL A 139 -21.72 1.89 -13.64
CA VAL A 139 -21.12 3.08 -14.29
C VAL A 139 -19.60 2.94 -14.46
N TYR A 140 -19.00 2.00 -13.72
CA TYR A 140 -17.59 1.66 -13.83
C TYR A 140 -17.35 0.23 -13.34
N GLN A 141 -16.50 -0.50 -14.05
CA GLN A 141 -16.04 -1.83 -13.66
C GLN A 141 -14.63 -2.03 -14.21
N GLU A 142 -13.67 -2.33 -13.34
CA GLU A 142 -12.27 -2.59 -13.73
C GLU A 142 -11.68 -3.71 -12.87
N SER A 143 -10.80 -4.52 -13.47
CA SER A 143 -9.97 -5.46 -12.72
C SER A 143 -8.84 -4.68 -12.04
N ILE A 144 -8.75 -4.77 -10.73
CA ILE A 144 -7.71 -4.13 -9.93
C ILE A 144 -6.76 -5.15 -9.32
N ASN A 145 -5.52 -4.73 -9.06
CA ASN A 145 -4.56 -5.49 -8.29
C ASN A 145 -4.31 -4.81 -6.94
N LEU A 146 -4.57 -5.53 -5.86
CA LEU A 146 -4.36 -5.09 -4.49
C LEU A 146 -3.05 -5.66 -3.96
N LEU A 147 -2.15 -4.77 -3.54
CA LEU A 147 -0.87 -5.15 -2.97
C LEU A 147 -0.99 -5.39 -1.47
N SER A 148 -0.35 -6.44 -0.99
CA SER A 148 -0.18 -6.67 0.44
C SER A 148 0.73 -5.60 1.05
N ILE A 149 0.44 -5.17 2.27
CA ILE A 149 1.35 -4.31 3.04
C ILE A 149 2.40 -5.17 3.71
N VAL A 150 3.67 -4.87 3.41
CA VAL A 150 4.84 -5.57 3.95
C VAL A 150 4.99 -5.32 5.46
N ILE A 151 4.69 -4.09 5.88
CA ILE A 151 4.65 -3.70 7.29
C ILE A 151 3.17 -3.70 7.67
N GLY A 152 2.72 -4.79 8.28
CA GLY A 152 1.37 -4.85 8.85
C GLY A 152 1.15 -3.70 9.85
N PRO A 153 -0.10 -3.29 10.12
CA PRO A 153 -0.38 -2.35 11.19
C PRO A 153 0.07 -2.97 12.50
N THR A 154 1.21 -2.51 13.02
CA THR A 154 1.77 -2.84 14.34
C THR A 154 1.53 -4.30 14.80
N GLY A 155 2.10 -5.30 14.13
CA GLY A 155 1.69 -6.68 14.42
C GLY A 155 2.50 -7.83 13.86
N ALA A 156 3.75 -7.65 13.42
CA ALA A 156 4.59 -8.80 13.11
C ALA A 156 4.82 -9.61 14.41
N VAL A 157 4.30 -10.85 14.47
CA VAL A 157 4.44 -11.77 15.62
C VAL A 157 5.91 -11.96 16.00
N SER A 158 6.79 -11.88 15.00
CA SER A 158 8.23 -11.78 15.18
C SER A 158 8.80 -10.89 14.09
N LEU A 159 9.48 -9.83 14.47
CA LEU A 159 10.40 -9.16 13.55
C LEU A 159 11.67 -10.02 13.47
N PRO A 160 12.27 -10.18 12.28
CA PRO A 160 13.58 -10.80 12.19
C PRO A 160 14.54 -10.05 13.11
N THR A 161 15.09 -10.75 14.10
CA THR A 161 16.12 -10.18 14.96
C THR A 161 17.41 -10.18 14.17
N ALA A 162 18.05 -9.01 14.05
CA ALA A 162 19.37 -8.94 13.45
C ALA A 162 20.28 -9.94 14.16
N ALA A 163 21.03 -10.74 13.39
CA ALA A 163 22.00 -11.65 13.98
C ALA A 163 22.97 -10.82 14.84
N ALA A 164 23.09 -11.19 16.12
CA ALA A 164 23.99 -10.50 17.05
C ALA A 164 25.46 -10.65 16.64
N GLU A 165 25.78 -11.69 15.87
CA GLU A 165 27.11 -12.01 15.38
C GLU A 165 27.02 -12.43 13.90
N TYR A 166 27.80 -11.79 13.03
CA TYR A 166 27.92 -12.18 11.61
C TYR A 166 28.84 -13.39 11.41
N LEU A 167 29.73 -13.65 12.38
CA LEU A 167 30.67 -14.75 12.40
C LEU A 167 30.66 -15.37 13.80
N THR A 168 30.57 -16.70 13.88
CA THR A 168 30.72 -17.42 15.15
C THR A 168 32.11 -17.21 15.74
N ALA A 169 32.24 -17.36 17.06
CA ALA A 169 33.54 -17.28 17.74
C ALA A 169 34.61 -18.23 17.13
N ALA A 170 34.20 -19.39 16.60
CA ALA A 170 35.10 -20.31 15.91
C ALA A 170 35.57 -19.77 14.54
N GLN A 171 34.68 -19.14 13.78
CA GLN A 171 35.01 -18.49 12.51
C GLN A 171 35.91 -17.27 12.70
N GLN A 172 35.67 -16.47 13.75
CA GLN A 172 36.54 -15.35 14.11
C GLN A 172 37.96 -15.82 14.46
N ARG A 173 38.09 -16.94 15.20
CA ARG A 173 39.40 -17.55 15.49
C ARG A 173 40.09 -18.13 14.25
N ALA A 174 39.33 -18.69 13.32
CA ALA A 174 39.89 -19.22 12.07
C ALA A 174 40.44 -18.09 11.17
N GLU A 175 39.76 -16.95 11.09
CA GLU A 175 40.27 -15.76 10.39
C GLU A 175 41.48 -15.14 11.11
N PHE A 176 41.58 -15.26 12.45
CA PHE A 176 42.75 -14.82 13.21
C PHE A 176 44.03 -15.60 12.86
N VAL A 177 43.93 -16.93 12.69
CA VAL A 177 45.06 -17.79 12.26
C VAL A 177 45.52 -17.43 10.83
N ARG A 178 44.67 -16.73 10.06
CA ARG A 178 44.95 -16.31 8.70
C ARG A 178 45.68 -14.95 8.61
N PHE A 179 45.81 -14.20 9.70
CA PHE A 179 46.72 -13.05 9.78
C PHE A 179 48.17 -13.53 9.95
N TYR A 180 48.72 -14.04 8.85
CA TYR A 180 50.14 -14.39 8.69
C TYR A 180 51.02 -13.15 8.97
N ASP A 181 52.10 -13.34 9.75
CA ASP A 181 53.16 -12.37 10.09
C ASP A 181 52.96 -11.41 11.29
N ASN A 182 52.05 -11.69 12.21
CA ASN A 182 52.04 -10.96 13.49
C ASN A 182 53.18 -11.45 14.41
N PRO A 183 54.11 -10.57 14.84
CA PRO A 183 55.21 -10.97 15.71
C PRO A 183 54.70 -11.39 17.11
N PRO A 184 55.42 -12.26 17.83
CA PRO A 184 55.06 -12.65 19.20
C PRO A 184 54.81 -11.43 20.09
N GLY A 185 53.71 -11.44 20.86
CA GLY A 185 53.32 -10.33 21.75
C GLY A 185 52.48 -9.23 21.09
N SER A 186 52.14 -9.35 19.80
CA SER A 186 51.18 -8.45 19.15
C SER A 186 49.76 -8.68 19.66
N THR A 187 49.00 -7.59 19.82
CA THR A 187 47.59 -7.60 20.23
C THR A 187 46.77 -6.80 19.22
N ILE A 188 45.58 -7.29 18.91
CA ILE A 188 44.60 -6.55 18.13
C ILE A 188 43.42 -6.22 19.05
N GLU A 189 43.04 -4.95 19.06
CA GLU A 189 41.83 -4.47 19.70
C GLU A 189 40.70 -4.41 18.68
N MET A 190 39.61 -5.12 18.95
CA MET A 190 38.40 -5.06 18.12
C MET A 190 37.32 -4.28 18.86
N VAL A 191 36.87 -3.21 18.24
CA VAL A 191 35.79 -2.34 18.75
C VAL A 191 34.57 -2.54 17.86
N SER A 192 33.42 -2.84 18.47
CA SER A 192 32.15 -2.89 17.73
C SER A 192 31.83 -1.54 17.09
N PHE A 193 31.05 -1.54 16.00
CA PHE A 193 30.70 -0.31 15.27
C PHE A 193 30.02 0.77 16.14
N ASP A 194 29.33 0.35 17.20
CA ASP A 194 28.66 1.21 18.18
C ASP A 194 29.55 1.55 19.40
N GLY A 195 30.80 1.08 19.45
CA GLY A 195 31.76 1.36 20.52
C GLY A 195 31.47 0.70 21.87
N THR A 196 30.42 -0.15 21.97
CA THR A 196 29.96 -0.69 23.25
C THR A 196 30.67 -1.97 23.68
N LYS A 197 31.30 -2.69 22.75
CA LYS A 197 32.09 -3.90 23.02
C LYS A 197 33.51 -3.69 22.54
N THR A 198 34.42 -3.57 23.49
CA THR A 198 35.86 -3.61 23.27
C THR A 198 36.36 -4.99 23.66
N ARG A 199 36.80 -5.80 22.69
CA ARG A 199 37.54 -7.02 23.01
C ARG A 199 39.02 -6.68 23.01
N LEU A 200 39.54 -6.42 24.20
CA LEU A 200 40.96 -6.24 24.44
C LEU A 200 41.64 -7.61 24.38
N SER A 201 42.49 -7.79 23.37
CA SER A 201 43.47 -8.87 23.22
C SER A 201 42.95 -10.26 22.83
N CYS A 202 42.81 -10.47 21.52
CA CYS A 202 43.25 -11.74 20.91
C CYS A 202 44.70 -11.54 20.46
N GLY A 203 45.62 -12.39 20.92
CA GLY A 203 47.05 -12.28 20.66
C GLY A 203 47.72 -13.63 20.45
N VAL A 204 49.04 -13.63 20.26
CA VAL A 204 49.87 -14.84 20.21
C VAL A 204 50.80 -14.83 21.41
N ASN A 205 50.69 -15.85 22.26
CA ASN A 205 51.60 -16.06 23.39
C ASN A 205 53.04 -16.20 22.87
N ASN A 206 54.03 -16.00 23.75
CA ASN A 206 55.44 -16.12 23.37
C ASN A 206 55.85 -17.53 22.88
N ASP A 207 55.00 -18.54 23.12
CA ASP A 207 55.17 -19.92 22.65
C ASP A 207 54.48 -20.21 21.30
N GLY A 208 53.88 -19.20 20.67
CA GLY A 208 53.15 -19.35 19.40
C GLY A 208 51.71 -19.85 19.55
N SER A 209 51.24 -20.10 20.77
CA SER A 209 49.84 -20.48 21.02
C SER A 209 48.91 -19.26 21.01
N ALA A 210 47.62 -19.46 20.73
CA ALA A 210 46.63 -18.40 20.77
C ALA A 210 46.40 -17.92 22.22
N ALA A 211 46.42 -16.60 22.41
CA ALA A 211 46.05 -15.94 23.66
C ALA A 211 44.68 -15.28 23.51
N ASP A 212 43.77 -15.55 24.44
CA ASP A 212 42.43 -14.96 24.49
C ASP A 212 42.20 -14.45 25.92
N ASN A 213 42.33 -13.13 26.12
CA ASN A 213 42.12 -12.52 27.44
C ASN A 213 40.75 -11.85 27.46
N THR A 214 39.74 -12.59 27.92
CA THR A 214 38.41 -12.04 28.14
C THR A 214 38.41 -11.22 29.43
N SER A 215 38.53 -9.90 29.31
CA SER A 215 37.98 -9.01 30.34
C SER A 215 36.59 -8.55 29.89
N ILE A 216 35.62 -8.69 30.79
CA ILE A 216 34.23 -8.23 30.62
C ILE A 216 34.21 -6.72 30.74
#